data_AF-A0AAU4TX45-F1
#
_entry.id   AF-A0AAU4TX45-F1
#
_cell.length_a   1.000
_cell.length_b   1.000
_cell.length_c   1.000
_cell.angle_alpha   90.00
_cell.angle_beta   90.00
_cell.angle_gamma   90.00
#
_symmetry.space_group_name_H-M   'P 1'
#
loop_
_entity.id
_entity.type
_entity.pdbx_description
1 polymer ?
#
loop_
_entity_poly.entity_id
_entity_poly.type
_entity_poly.pdbx_seq_one_letter_code
_entity_poly.pdbx_strand_id
1 'polypeptide(L)'
;MTFAERTDPNPATEPHTPWSPVDIAFEAAQDHQSPYTEVELEAEFRHPASGTVVRKPAFWDGGRRWAVRFASPGLAGEWSWRTVSSVADPGLHGRTGTLTIGETDPAAASPFRRHGFWRMSPGGRSLVHADGTPALIAAATAWGLPWRATAEQARTYAVDRAAKGAARA
;
A
#
# COMPACT_ATOMS: atom_id res chain seq x y z
N MET A 1 -16.96 15.34 -0.20
CA MET A 1 -16.67 13.91 -0.44
C MET A 1 -16.14 13.35 0.86
N THR A 2 -16.96 12.60 1.58
CA THR A 2 -16.57 11.97 2.85
C THR A 2 -15.84 10.68 2.49
N PHE A 3 -14.52 10.66 2.68
CA PHE A 3 -13.80 9.40 2.70
C PHE A 3 -14.33 8.62 3.91
N ALA A 4 -14.65 7.34 3.71
CA ALA A 4 -15.15 6.49 4.78
C ALA A 4 -14.23 6.59 6.00
N GLU A 5 -14.81 6.81 7.17
CA GLU A 5 -14.11 6.73 8.45
C GLU A 5 -13.36 5.40 8.52
N ARG A 6 -12.04 5.47 8.64
CA ARG A 6 -11.18 4.33 8.97
C ARG A 6 -10.66 4.50 10.39
N THR A 7 -11.55 4.24 11.33
CA THR A 7 -11.27 3.65 12.64
C THR A 7 -11.20 2.13 12.40
N ASP A 8 -10.15 1.41 12.79
CA ASP A 8 -9.72 1.24 14.18
C ASP A 8 -8.18 1.17 14.37
N PRO A 9 -7.69 1.57 15.56
CA PRO A 9 -6.33 1.31 16.00
C PRO A 9 -6.24 -0.14 16.49
N ASN A 10 -5.62 -1.01 15.68
CA ASN A 10 -5.01 -2.28 16.08
C ASN A 10 -5.73 -3.16 17.13
N PRO A 11 -6.52 -4.15 16.72
CA PRO A 11 -6.63 -5.40 17.45
C PRO A 11 -5.68 -6.43 16.85
N ALA A 12 -5.01 -7.22 17.70
CA ALA A 12 -4.21 -8.38 17.31
C ALA A 12 -5.12 -9.49 16.72
N THR A 13 -5.68 -9.27 15.54
CA THR A 13 -6.80 -10.08 15.01
C THR A 13 -6.70 -10.20 13.50
N GLU A 14 -6.49 -11.45 13.08
CA GLU A 14 -6.29 -11.96 11.72
C GLU A 14 -5.02 -11.53 10.96
N PRO A 15 -4.31 -12.49 10.32
CA PRO A 15 -3.14 -12.18 9.52
C PRO A 15 -3.53 -11.37 8.27
N HIS A 16 -2.78 -10.31 7.97
CA HIS A 16 -2.98 -9.52 6.77
C HIS A 16 -2.59 -10.31 5.52
N THR A 17 -3.32 -10.08 4.43
CA THR A 17 -3.01 -10.72 3.14
C THR A 17 -1.74 -10.11 2.51
N PRO A 18 -0.79 -10.91 2.02
CA PRO A 18 0.35 -10.39 1.27
C PRO A 18 -0.12 -9.63 0.02
N TRP A 19 0.71 -8.73 -0.49
CA TRP A 19 0.39 -7.87 -1.65
C TRP A 19 -0.84 -6.96 -1.47
N SER A 20 -1.44 -6.93 -0.29
CA SER A 20 -2.55 -6.04 0.05
C SER A 20 -2.07 -4.91 0.97
N PRO A 21 -2.59 -3.69 0.80
CA PRO A 21 -2.17 -2.57 1.62
C PRO A 21 -2.71 -2.70 3.05
N VAL A 22 -1.85 -2.42 4.01
CA VAL A 22 -2.17 -2.15 5.41
C VAL A 22 -1.72 -0.71 5.68
N ASP A 23 -2.62 0.15 6.17
CA ASP A 23 -2.19 1.47 6.65
C ASP A 23 -2.14 1.49 8.16
N ILE A 24 -0.99 1.93 8.67
CA ILE A 24 -0.74 2.16 10.08
C ILE A 24 -0.77 3.67 10.27
N ALA A 25 -1.66 4.13 11.16
CA ALA A 25 -1.83 5.54 11.46
C ALA A 25 -1.06 5.94 12.72
N PHE A 26 -0.58 7.18 12.72
CA PHE A 26 0.08 7.86 13.82
C PHE A 26 -0.59 9.20 14.05
N GLU A 27 -0.48 9.73 15.26
CA GLU A 27 -0.91 11.08 15.58
C GLU A 27 0.30 11.86 16.05
N ALA A 28 0.57 12.99 15.40
CA ALA A 28 1.59 13.94 15.81
C ALA A 28 1.24 14.49 17.21
N ALA A 29 2.25 14.60 18.07
CA ALA A 29 2.06 15.15 19.41
C ALA A 29 1.91 16.68 19.39
N GLN A 30 2.37 17.33 18.32
CA GLN A 30 2.30 18.76 18.11
C GLN A 30 1.70 19.09 16.74
N ASP A 31 1.16 20.30 16.62
CA ASP A 31 0.76 20.85 15.34
C ASP A 31 2.00 21.30 14.56
N HIS A 32 2.03 20.99 13.27
CA HIS A 32 3.05 21.45 12.33
C HIS A 32 2.42 22.46 11.38
N GLN A 33 3.11 23.57 11.07
CA GLN A 33 2.54 24.65 10.25
C GLN A 33 2.31 24.20 8.81
N SER A 34 3.28 23.50 8.22
CA SER A 34 3.15 22.92 6.88
C SER A 34 3.53 21.43 6.91
N PRO A 35 2.69 20.54 7.49
CA PRO A 35 3.07 19.16 7.79
C PRO A 35 3.57 18.40 6.56
N TYR A 36 2.91 18.58 5.41
CA TYR A 36 3.25 17.90 4.15
C TYR A 36 4.62 18.29 3.58
N THR A 37 5.12 19.49 3.87
CA THR A 37 6.38 20.00 3.31
C THR A 37 7.53 19.98 4.30
N GLU A 38 7.24 20.04 5.61
CA GLU A 38 8.25 20.24 6.65
C GLU A 38 8.61 18.95 7.39
N VAL A 39 7.76 17.92 7.33
CA VAL A 39 7.97 16.67 8.05
C VAL A 39 8.19 15.53 7.07
N GLU A 40 9.36 14.90 7.16
CA GLU A 40 9.65 13.64 6.49
C GLU A 40 9.50 12.53 7.53
N LEU A 41 8.56 11.62 7.29
CA LEU A 41 8.33 10.47 8.14
C LEU A 41 8.50 9.20 7.31
N GLU A 42 9.36 8.30 7.74
CA GLU A 42 9.57 6.98 7.13
C GLU A 42 9.26 5.89 8.16
N ALA A 43 8.73 4.75 7.70
CA ALA A 43 8.72 3.52 8.48
C ALA A 43 9.61 2.47 7.85
N GLU A 44 10.44 1.84 8.67
CA GLU A 44 11.28 0.70 8.32
C GLU A 44 10.61 -0.58 8.81
N PHE A 45 10.20 -1.43 7.88
CA PHE A 45 9.63 -2.76 8.12
C PHE A 45 10.71 -3.82 7.99
N ARG A 46 10.75 -4.78 8.92
CA ARG A 46 11.74 -5.86 8.98
C ARG A 46 11.02 -7.20 9.08
N HIS A 47 11.40 -8.14 8.23
CA HIS A 47 10.93 -9.53 8.26
C HIS A 47 12.05 -10.44 8.80
N PRO A 48 12.05 -10.79 10.10
CA PRO A 48 13.17 -11.46 10.75
C PRO A 48 13.55 -12.79 10.09
N ALA A 49 12.57 -13.60 9.70
CA ALA A 49 12.81 -14.93 9.13
C ALA A 49 13.60 -14.88 7.81
N SER A 50 13.46 -13.81 7.03
CA SER A 50 14.20 -13.64 5.76
C SER A 50 15.36 -12.65 5.83
N GLY A 51 15.42 -11.83 6.89
CA GLY A 51 16.29 -10.66 6.95
C GLY A 51 15.89 -9.47 6.06
N THR A 52 14.76 -9.56 5.32
CA THR A 52 14.29 -8.51 4.41
C THR A 52 13.93 -7.23 5.18
N VAL A 53 14.37 -6.09 4.65
CA VAL A 53 14.05 -4.75 5.17
C VAL A 53 13.41 -3.92 4.07
N VAL A 54 12.25 -3.31 4.35
CA VAL A 54 11.52 -2.43 3.44
C VAL A 54 11.28 -1.09 4.11
N ARG A 55 11.69 0.00 3.45
CA ARG A 55 11.43 1.37 3.88
C ARG A 55 10.25 1.94 3.11
N LYS A 56 9.34 2.63 3.80
CA LYS A 56 8.18 3.29 3.20
C LYS A 56 8.00 4.70 3.76
N PRO A 57 7.85 5.72 2.89
CA PRO A 57 7.45 7.03 3.36
C PRO A 57 6.02 6.96 3.90
N ALA A 58 5.80 7.64 5.02
CA ALA A 58 4.47 7.98 5.50
C ALA A 58 3.98 9.25 4.78
N PHE A 59 2.68 9.49 4.87
CA PHE A 59 2.02 10.66 4.31
C PHE A 59 1.15 11.33 5.37
N TRP A 60 1.01 12.65 5.25
CA TRP A 60 0.08 13.43 6.05
C TRP A 60 -1.36 13.17 5.60
N ASP A 61 -2.25 12.89 6.54
CA ASP A 61 -3.65 12.49 6.33
C ASP A 61 -4.63 13.49 6.98
N GLY A 62 -4.22 14.77 7.03
CA GLY A 62 -5.03 15.85 7.60
C GLY A 62 -4.82 16.06 9.11
N GLY A 63 -4.92 17.31 9.56
CA GLY A 63 -4.74 17.67 10.98
C GLY A 63 -3.39 17.19 11.52
N ARG A 64 -3.42 16.44 12.63
CA ARG A 64 -2.23 15.79 13.21
C ARG A 64 -2.04 14.34 12.75
N ARG A 65 -2.86 13.85 11.84
CA ARG A 65 -2.84 12.44 11.42
C ARG A 65 -1.79 12.19 10.35
N TRP A 66 -1.03 11.13 10.54
CA TRP A 66 -0.07 10.58 9.59
C TRP A 66 -0.38 9.12 9.36
N ALA A 67 -0.03 8.59 8.20
CA ALA A 67 -0.16 7.17 7.93
C ALA A 67 0.96 6.65 7.05
N VAL A 68 1.37 5.41 7.27
CA VAL A 68 2.23 4.68 6.33
C VAL A 68 1.45 3.52 5.73
N ARG A 69 1.56 3.33 4.41
CA ARG A 69 0.95 2.21 3.68
C ARG A 69 2.02 1.17 3.34
N PHE A 70 1.83 -0.04 3.84
CA PHE A 70 2.73 -1.17 3.60
C PHE A 70 1.98 -2.34 2.97
N ALA A 71 2.62 -3.00 2.01
CA ALA A 71 2.17 -4.28 1.48
C ALA A 71 3.39 -5.22 1.50
N SER A 72 3.27 -6.36 2.19
CA SER A 72 4.35 -7.35 2.25
C SER A 72 4.63 -7.90 0.84
N PRO A 73 5.91 -8.00 0.42
CA PRO A 73 6.31 -8.54 -0.87
C PRO A 73 6.23 -10.08 -0.91
N GLY A 74 5.08 -10.64 -0.53
CA GLY A 74 4.82 -12.08 -0.57
C GLY A 74 5.45 -12.89 0.56
N LEU A 75 6.05 -12.24 1.56
CA LEU A 75 6.64 -12.94 2.71
C LEU A 75 5.63 -13.00 3.85
N ALA A 76 5.17 -14.21 4.13
CA ALA A 76 4.33 -14.57 5.26
C ALA A 76 5.14 -14.59 6.56
N GLY A 77 4.46 -14.41 7.69
CA GLY A 77 5.06 -14.39 9.02
C GLY A 77 5.03 -13.00 9.67
N GLU A 78 5.77 -12.87 10.75
CA GLU A 78 5.82 -11.64 11.54
C GLU A 78 6.74 -10.61 10.90
N TRP A 79 6.23 -9.38 10.80
CA TRP A 79 6.98 -8.20 10.46
C TRP A 79 7.01 -7.26 11.66
N SER A 80 8.17 -6.72 11.99
CA SER A 80 8.30 -5.59 12.92
C SER A 80 8.50 -4.30 12.15
N TRP A 81 8.07 -3.17 12.71
CA TRP A 81 8.30 -1.87 12.10
C TRP A 81 8.69 -0.82 13.13
N ARG A 82 9.40 0.19 12.66
CA ARG A 82 9.70 1.41 13.43
C ARG A 82 9.65 2.65 12.55
N THR A 83 9.25 3.78 13.11
CA THR A 83 9.22 5.06 12.40
C THR A 83 10.45 5.91 12.69
N VAL A 84 10.88 6.69 11.70
CA VAL A 84 11.92 7.71 11.79
C VAL A 84 11.35 8.99 11.19
N SER A 85 11.24 10.01 12.02
CA SER A 85 10.80 11.36 11.62
C SER A 85 12.00 12.30 11.55
N SER A 86 11.99 13.23 10.60
CA SER A 86 12.96 14.35 10.49
C SER A 86 12.83 15.36 11.64
N VAL A 87 11.65 15.42 12.27
CA VAL A 87 11.37 16.29 13.42
C VAL A 87 11.31 15.48 14.71
N ALA A 88 11.69 16.12 15.81
CA ALA A 88 11.60 15.58 17.16
C ALA A 88 10.14 15.61 17.67
N ASP A 89 9.26 14.84 17.04
CA ASP A 89 7.86 14.66 17.44
C ASP A 89 7.67 13.27 18.05
N PRO A 90 7.37 13.13 19.35
CA PRO A 90 7.24 11.82 20.00
C PRO A 90 5.99 11.03 19.57
N GLY A 91 5.02 11.69 18.92
CA GLY A 91 3.88 11.04 18.27
C GLY A 91 4.25 10.38 16.94
N LEU A 92 5.33 10.83 16.30
CA LEU A 92 5.77 10.37 14.98
C LEU A 92 7.08 9.60 14.98
N HIS A 93 8.09 10.03 15.72
CA HIS A 93 9.43 9.44 15.75
C HIS A 93 9.50 8.24 16.71
N GLY A 94 10.20 7.18 16.31
CA GLY A 94 10.47 6.04 17.19
C GLY A 94 9.23 5.21 17.57
N ARG A 95 8.10 5.39 16.86
CA ARG A 95 6.92 4.53 17.02
C ARG A 95 7.26 3.15 16.50
N THR A 96 6.77 2.12 17.17
CA THR A 96 7.04 0.73 16.79
C THR A 96 5.78 -0.12 16.84
N GLY A 97 5.84 -1.28 16.19
CA GLY A 97 4.81 -2.29 16.28
C GLY A 97 5.14 -3.50 15.44
N THR A 98 4.17 -4.41 15.34
CA THR A 98 4.27 -5.64 14.55
C THR A 98 3.06 -5.81 13.64
N LEU A 99 3.21 -6.64 12.63
CA LEU A 99 2.16 -7.12 11.72
C LEU A 99 2.36 -8.61 11.51
N THR A 100 1.28 -9.37 11.45
CA THR A 100 1.34 -10.77 10.98
C THR A 100 0.81 -10.83 9.56
N ILE A 101 1.59 -11.39 8.64
CA ILE A 101 1.22 -11.59 7.24
C ILE A 101 0.92 -13.07 7.02
N GLY A 102 -0.21 -13.37 6.37
CA GLY A 102 -0.60 -14.74 6.01
C GLY A 102 0.13 -15.24 4.76
N GLU A 103 -0.10 -16.50 4.43
CA GLU A 103 0.39 -17.08 3.17
C GLU A 103 -0.29 -16.46 1.95
N THR A 104 0.40 -16.52 0.81
CA THR A 104 -0.20 -16.11 -0.47
C THR A 104 -1.28 -17.11 -0.86
N ASP A 105 -2.50 -16.64 -1.08
CA ASP A 105 -3.62 -17.49 -1.50
C ASP A 105 -3.55 -17.75 -3.02
N PRO A 106 -3.29 -19.00 -3.46
CA PRO A 106 -3.25 -19.35 -4.88
C PRO A 106 -4.64 -19.26 -5.54
N ALA A 107 -5.73 -19.24 -4.77
CA ALA A 107 -7.09 -19.08 -5.27
C ALA A 107 -7.55 -17.61 -5.34
N ALA A 108 -6.77 -16.65 -4.86
CA ALA A 108 -7.18 -15.24 -4.74
C ALA A 108 -7.69 -14.67 -6.08
N ALA A 109 -8.86 -14.03 -6.11
CA ALA A 109 -9.43 -13.54 -7.38
C ALA A 109 -8.53 -12.53 -8.13
N SER A 110 -7.79 -11.69 -7.39
CA SER A 110 -6.88 -10.70 -7.96
C SER A 110 -5.53 -11.34 -8.35
N PRO A 111 -5.07 -11.20 -9.61
CA PRO A 111 -3.74 -11.65 -10.02
C PRO A 111 -2.62 -11.07 -9.16
N PHE A 112 -2.74 -9.81 -8.72
CA PHE A 112 -1.75 -9.18 -7.85
C PHE A 112 -1.67 -9.79 -6.46
N ARG A 113 -2.80 -10.30 -5.93
CA ARG A 113 -2.80 -11.00 -4.64
C ARG A 113 -2.27 -12.43 -4.75
N ARG A 114 -2.44 -13.06 -5.92
CA ARG A 114 -1.99 -14.43 -6.19
C ARG A 114 -0.52 -14.51 -6.56
N HIS A 115 -0.06 -13.60 -7.43
CA HIS A 115 1.25 -13.67 -8.09
C HIS A 115 2.20 -12.54 -7.66
N GLY A 116 1.66 -11.51 -7.00
CA GLY A 116 2.39 -10.33 -6.58
C GLY A 116 2.44 -9.20 -7.60
N PHE A 117 3.12 -8.11 -7.25
CA PHE A 117 3.23 -6.94 -8.12
C PHE A 117 4.12 -7.20 -9.33
N TRP A 118 3.86 -6.49 -10.42
CA TRP A 118 4.67 -6.59 -11.61
C TRP A 118 6.09 -6.07 -11.38
N ARG A 119 7.02 -6.67 -12.11
CA ARG A 119 8.41 -6.25 -12.28
C ARG A 119 8.84 -6.50 -13.72
N MET A 120 10.00 -5.96 -14.09
CA MET A 120 10.64 -6.33 -15.35
C MET A 120 11.06 -7.80 -15.31
N SER A 121 10.88 -8.49 -16.44
CA SER A 121 11.46 -9.82 -16.64
C SER A 121 12.99 -9.74 -16.55
N PRO A 122 13.69 -10.85 -16.24
CA PRO A 122 15.16 -10.85 -16.23
C PRO A 122 15.79 -10.38 -17.55
N GLY A 123 15.12 -10.64 -18.68
CA GLY A 123 15.55 -10.15 -20.00
C GLY A 123 15.20 -8.68 -20.29
N GLY A 124 14.49 -7.99 -19.39
CA GLY A 124 14.21 -6.55 -19.50
C GLY A 124 13.26 -6.13 -20.63
N ARG A 125 12.52 -7.08 -21.23
CA ARG A 125 11.66 -6.81 -22.41
C ARG A 125 10.18 -7.10 -22.21
N SER A 126 9.81 -7.69 -21.08
CA SER A 126 8.42 -8.05 -20.77
C SER A 126 8.14 -7.80 -19.29
N LEU A 127 6.87 -7.76 -18.92
CA LEU A 127 6.43 -7.73 -17.54
C LEU A 127 6.15 -9.14 -17.04
N VAL A 128 6.51 -9.37 -15.78
CA VAL A 128 6.16 -10.58 -15.03
C VAL A 128 5.68 -10.16 -13.65
N HIS A 129 4.82 -10.97 -13.03
CA HIS A 129 4.52 -10.86 -11.62
C HIS A 129 5.75 -11.20 -10.76
N ALA A 130 5.66 -10.95 -9.45
CA ALA A 130 6.75 -11.20 -8.53
C ALA A 130 7.21 -12.66 -8.58
N ASP A 131 6.27 -13.61 -8.66
CA ASP A 131 6.51 -15.05 -8.80
C ASP A 131 7.03 -15.50 -10.18
N GLY A 132 7.14 -14.59 -11.16
CA GLY A 132 7.61 -14.88 -12.51
C GLY A 132 6.50 -15.18 -13.53
N THR A 133 5.23 -15.21 -13.12
CA THR A 133 4.09 -15.41 -14.02
C THR A 133 4.06 -14.28 -15.08
N PRO A 134 3.97 -14.59 -16.40
CA PRO A 134 3.92 -13.57 -17.44
C PRO A 134 2.71 -12.63 -17.30
N ALA A 135 2.93 -11.34 -17.53
CA ALA A 135 1.87 -10.32 -17.52
C ALA A 135 1.81 -9.58 -18.87
N LEU A 136 0.60 -9.40 -19.40
CA LEU A 136 0.34 -8.66 -20.63
C LEU A 136 -0.51 -7.42 -20.35
N ILE A 137 -0.03 -6.24 -20.73
CA ILE A 137 -0.81 -5.00 -20.55
C ILE A 137 -1.75 -4.79 -21.74
N ALA A 138 -3.05 -4.88 -21.46
CA ALA A 138 -4.10 -4.27 -22.28
C ALA A 138 -4.68 -3.08 -21.49
N ALA A 139 -4.29 -1.87 -21.87
CA ALA A 139 -4.64 -0.64 -21.16
C ALA A 139 -5.51 0.30 -22.01
N ALA A 140 -6.16 1.24 -21.35
CA ALA A 140 -6.91 2.32 -21.97
C ALA A 140 -6.47 3.66 -21.41
N THR A 141 -6.57 4.71 -22.22
CA THR A 141 -6.18 6.07 -21.85
C THR A 141 -7.42 6.87 -21.45
N ALA A 142 -7.49 7.33 -20.20
CA ALA A 142 -8.63 8.10 -19.67
C ALA A 142 -8.19 9.30 -18.83
N TRP A 143 -7.47 10.23 -19.47
CA TRP A 143 -6.90 11.41 -18.80
C TRP A 143 -7.93 12.21 -18.02
N GLY A 144 -9.11 12.49 -18.59
CA GLY A 144 -10.13 13.30 -17.93
C GLY A 144 -10.84 12.64 -16.75
N LEU A 145 -10.60 11.35 -16.47
CA LEU A 145 -11.35 10.59 -15.47
C LEU A 145 -11.27 11.22 -14.06
N PRO A 146 -10.11 11.68 -13.54
CA PRO A 146 -10.03 12.16 -12.16
C PRO A 146 -10.65 13.53 -11.91
N TRP A 147 -10.81 14.38 -12.94
CA TRP A 147 -11.25 15.78 -12.75
C TRP A 147 -12.43 16.22 -13.63
N ARG A 148 -12.87 15.40 -14.59
CA ARG A 148 -14.06 15.67 -15.42
C ARG A 148 -15.21 14.69 -15.18
N ALA A 149 -14.91 13.47 -14.71
CA ALA A 149 -15.93 12.46 -14.49
C ALA A 149 -16.51 12.58 -13.07
N THR A 150 -17.80 12.33 -12.95
CA THR A 150 -18.43 12.00 -11.67
C THR A 150 -18.00 10.60 -11.21
N ALA A 151 -18.20 10.30 -9.93
CA ALA A 151 -17.95 8.95 -9.40
C ALA A 151 -18.77 7.87 -10.12
N GLU A 152 -20.00 8.18 -10.54
CA GLU A 152 -20.85 7.27 -11.31
C GLU A 152 -20.27 6.99 -12.70
N GLN A 153 -19.88 8.04 -13.43
CA GLN A 153 -19.23 7.90 -14.74
C GLN A 153 -17.92 7.09 -14.63
N ALA A 154 -17.16 7.28 -13.55
CA ALA A 154 -15.94 6.50 -13.31
C ALA A 154 -16.24 5.00 -13.09
N ARG A 155 -17.32 4.66 -12.38
CA ARG A 155 -17.77 3.26 -12.20
C ARG A 155 -18.21 2.65 -13.53
N THR A 156 -19.03 3.36 -14.31
CA THR A 156 -19.48 2.89 -15.62
C THR A 156 -18.29 2.64 -16.54
N TYR A 157 -17.33 3.57 -16.58
CA TYR A 157 -16.08 3.39 -17.31
C TYR A 157 -15.31 2.14 -16.84
N ALA A 158 -15.13 1.95 -15.53
CA ALA A 158 -14.40 0.80 -14.98
C ALA A 158 -15.05 -0.55 -15.34
N VAL A 159 -16.38 -0.65 -15.26
CA VAL A 159 -17.12 -1.86 -15.66
C VAL A 159 -16.94 -2.16 -17.15
N ASP A 160 -17.10 -1.14 -18.00
CA ASP A 160 -16.92 -1.28 -19.46
C ASP A 160 -15.48 -1.73 -19.81
N ARG A 161 -14.47 -1.16 -19.14
CA ARG A 161 -13.07 -1.56 -19.33
C ARG A 161 -12.81 -3.01 -18.90
N ALA A 162 -13.34 -3.40 -17.73
CA ALA A 162 -13.21 -4.77 -17.23
C ALA A 162 -13.88 -5.79 -18.16
N ALA A 163 -15.04 -5.46 -18.75
CA ALA A 163 -15.74 -6.29 -19.72
C ALA A 163 -14.94 -6.46 -21.03
N LYS A 164 -14.16 -5.44 -21.41
CA LYS A 164 -13.29 -5.44 -22.61
C LYS A 164 -11.90 -6.02 -22.36
N GLY A 165 -11.64 -6.56 -21.17
CA GLY A 165 -10.35 -7.18 -20.81
C GLY A 165 -9.25 -6.18 -20.44
N ALA A 166 -9.55 -4.88 -20.37
CA ALA A 166 -8.62 -3.92 -19.77
C ALA A 166 -8.63 -4.12 -18.24
N ALA A 167 -7.43 -4.24 -17.65
CA ALA A 167 -7.20 -4.50 -16.22
C ALA A 167 -7.35 -5.96 -15.72
N ARG A 168 -7.17 -6.96 -16.58
CA ARG A 168 -7.12 -8.40 -16.18
C ARG A 168 -5.70 -9.00 -16.08
N ALA A 169 -4.66 -8.18 -16.14
CA ALA A 169 -3.30 -8.63 -15.85
C ALA A 169 -2.89 -8.28 -14.42
#